data_AF-A0A1G9N0G8-F1
#
_entry.id   AF-A0A1G9N0G8-F1
#
_cell.length_a   1.000
_cell.length_b   1.000
_cell.length_c   1.000
_cell.angle_alpha   90.00
_cell.angle_beta   90.00
_cell.angle_gamma   90.00
#
_symmetry.space_group_name_H-M   'P 1'
#
loop_
_entity.id
_entity.type
_entity.pdbx_description
1 polymer ?
#
loop_
_entity_poly.entity_id
_entity_poly.type
_entity_poly.pdbx_seq_one_letter_code
_entity_poly.pdbx_strand_id
1 'polypeptide(L)'
;MSDQPRPEPDRRPEDDVHPGDDAPDLDAPDLDADPDAPEQDAPASAADAGDRPVPPPEPPAEPAQQRPGRPRRRRDPLAAALIGVLTLLLGFAFAVQVRTTGTGEDYSTLREEDLVRILDDLDAREDRLREQIADQRTALRELTNDDSQSAAALQEAQERAEALGILNGTVAAQGPGLVMTIRDPEGRVRVADLLDAVQELRGAGAETMQIGGVRVGVSTAVTGEPGALRIDGVEVDSPYEIRVIGSAQDLQTAMNIPGGVVDRVGRQGGSVDIEQSETVVVDALRQLDRPQYARPDTDDGG
;
A
#
# COMPACT_ATOMS: atom_id res chain seq x y z
N MET A 1 -4.26 79.19 -56.13
CA MET A 1 -3.25 78.12 -56.23
C MET A 1 -3.81 76.99 -55.39
N SER A 2 -4.69 76.13 -55.92
CA SER A 2 -4.38 75.02 -56.87
C SER A 2 -3.43 74.04 -56.19
N ASP A 3 -3.63 72.73 -56.17
CA ASP A 3 -4.67 71.82 -56.66
C ASP A 3 -4.30 70.45 -56.04
N GLN A 4 -5.23 69.52 -56.11
CA GLN A 4 -5.28 68.19 -55.50
C GLN A 4 -4.14 67.19 -55.84
N PRO A 5 -4.08 66.06 -55.09
CA PRO A 5 -3.02 65.05 -55.08
C PRO A 5 -3.22 64.00 -56.17
N ARG A 6 -2.21 63.18 -56.48
CA ARG A 6 -2.43 61.85 -57.10
C ARG A 6 -1.29 60.83 -56.88
N PRO A 7 -1.65 59.53 -56.98
CA PRO A 7 -0.92 58.36 -56.47
C PRO A 7 -0.09 57.69 -57.56
N GLU A 8 0.75 56.70 -57.22
CA GLU A 8 1.05 55.61 -58.16
C GLU A 8 1.35 54.27 -57.47
N PRO A 9 1.16 53.16 -58.20
CA PRO A 9 0.83 51.85 -57.64
C PRO A 9 1.84 50.74 -58.02
N ASP A 10 1.55 49.54 -57.52
CA ASP A 10 1.71 48.27 -58.24
C ASP A 10 3.13 47.67 -58.41
N ARG A 11 3.30 46.46 -57.84
CA ARG A 11 3.65 45.20 -58.54
C ARG A 11 4.53 44.26 -57.70
N ARG A 12 3.98 43.08 -57.37
CA ARG A 12 4.71 41.79 -57.39
C ARG A 12 4.69 41.28 -58.84
N PRO A 13 5.67 40.44 -59.26
CA PRO A 13 5.50 38.97 -59.19
C PRO A 13 6.80 38.24 -58.76
N GLU A 14 6.70 37.20 -57.92
CA GLU A 14 6.82 35.76 -58.24
C GLU A 14 8.25 35.31 -58.61
N ASP A 15 8.79 34.35 -57.84
CA ASP A 15 9.49 33.21 -58.43
C ASP A 15 9.54 32.02 -57.46
N ASP A 16 9.10 30.90 -58.01
CA ASP A 16 8.93 29.55 -57.49
C ASP A 16 10.22 28.87 -57.04
N VAL A 17 10.19 28.13 -55.91
CA VAL A 17 10.89 26.83 -55.79
C VAL A 17 10.16 25.90 -54.81
N HIS A 18 9.53 24.86 -55.34
CA HIS A 18 9.34 23.52 -54.76
C HIS A 18 9.48 22.52 -55.94
N PRO A 19 9.80 21.22 -55.81
CA PRO A 19 9.93 20.37 -54.62
C PRO A 19 11.18 19.41 -54.66
N GLY A 20 11.37 18.61 -53.61
CA GLY A 20 12.24 17.41 -53.59
C GLY A 20 12.16 16.78 -52.20
N ASP A 21 11.29 15.79 -51.99
CA ASP A 21 11.57 14.35 -52.08
C ASP A 21 12.84 13.95 -51.34
N ASP A 22 12.67 13.41 -50.13
CA ASP A 22 13.47 12.31 -49.57
C ASP A 22 12.80 11.81 -48.28
N ALA A 23 11.98 10.78 -48.43
CA ALA A 23 11.74 9.77 -47.40
C ALA A 23 12.40 8.46 -47.89
N PRO A 24 12.91 7.62 -46.98
CA PRO A 24 12.35 6.28 -46.96
C PRO A 24 12.04 5.72 -45.57
N ASP A 25 11.02 4.85 -45.62
CA ASP A 25 10.43 3.89 -44.69
C ASP A 25 11.34 3.18 -43.69
N LEU A 26 10.70 2.71 -42.60
CA LEU A 26 10.85 1.47 -41.77
C LEU A 26 10.25 1.82 -40.38
N ASP A 27 9.24 1.19 -39.76
CA ASP A 27 8.57 -0.12 -39.87
C ASP A 27 7.14 0.00 -39.30
N ALA A 28 6.26 -0.89 -39.76
CA ALA A 28 4.85 -0.99 -39.37
C ALA A 28 4.63 -1.67 -37.99
N PRO A 29 3.45 -1.52 -37.37
CA PRO A 29 3.10 -2.10 -36.07
C PRO A 29 2.42 -3.46 -36.23
N ASP A 30 2.71 -4.43 -35.34
CA ASP A 30 1.87 -5.62 -35.13
C ASP A 30 2.20 -6.26 -33.76
N LEU A 31 1.33 -6.09 -32.77
CA LEU A 31 1.26 -6.97 -31.60
C LEU A 31 -0.20 -7.08 -31.15
N ASP A 32 -0.87 -8.11 -31.66
CA ASP A 32 -2.10 -8.67 -31.12
C ASP A 32 -1.82 -9.64 -29.96
N ALA A 33 -2.82 -9.75 -29.09
CA ALA A 33 -3.20 -10.90 -28.25
C ALA A 33 -2.71 -10.98 -26.78
N ASP A 34 -3.58 -10.52 -25.88
CA ASP A 34 -3.95 -11.21 -24.63
C ASP A 34 -5.06 -12.24 -24.97
N PRO A 35 -5.30 -13.39 -24.26
CA PRO A 35 -5.47 -13.44 -22.81
C PRO A 35 -4.95 -14.70 -22.07
N ASP A 36 -4.53 -14.50 -20.82
CA ASP A 36 -4.37 -15.55 -19.80
C ASP A 36 -5.74 -16.04 -19.26
N ALA A 37 -5.98 -17.35 -19.31
CA ALA A 37 -6.94 -18.07 -18.46
C ALA A 37 -6.59 -19.58 -18.38
N PRO A 38 -6.98 -20.29 -17.29
CA PRO A 38 -6.22 -21.41 -16.72
C PRO A 38 -6.79 -22.79 -17.08
N GLU A 39 -5.93 -23.84 -17.06
CA GLU A 39 -6.38 -25.24 -17.15
C GLU A 39 -5.84 -26.11 -16.00
N GLN A 40 -6.77 -26.67 -15.25
CA GLN A 40 -6.62 -27.87 -14.42
C GLN A 40 -6.79 -29.11 -15.30
N ASP A 41 -5.95 -30.13 -15.12
CA ASP A 41 -6.42 -31.53 -15.04
C ASP A 41 -5.32 -32.49 -14.57
N ALA A 42 -5.68 -33.33 -13.59
CA ALA A 42 -5.04 -34.61 -13.26
C ALA A 42 -5.87 -35.73 -13.96
N PRO A 43 -5.48 -37.05 -14.08
CA PRO A 43 -4.75 -37.84 -13.07
C PRO A 43 -3.86 -39.03 -13.55
N ALA A 44 -3.18 -39.64 -12.57
CA ALA A 44 -2.67 -41.01 -12.37
C ALA A 44 -2.49 -42.04 -13.53
N SER A 45 -1.33 -42.74 -13.58
CA SER A 45 -1.22 -44.22 -13.46
C SER A 45 0.24 -44.76 -13.57
N ALA A 46 0.57 -45.67 -12.64
CA ALA A 46 1.33 -46.93 -12.72
C ALA A 46 2.74 -47.10 -13.36
N ALA A 47 3.62 -47.67 -12.52
CA ALA A 47 4.56 -48.80 -12.74
C ALA A 47 5.81 -48.62 -13.63
N ASP A 48 7.01 -48.91 -13.09
CA ASP A 48 7.74 -50.17 -13.35
C ASP A 48 9.05 -50.31 -12.52
N ALA A 49 9.36 -51.58 -12.20
CA ALA A 49 10.63 -52.28 -11.86
C ALA A 49 11.73 -51.59 -11.04
N GLY A 50 12.40 -52.21 -10.05
CA GLY A 50 12.78 -53.61 -9.79
C GLY A 50 14.18 -53.51 -9.14
N ASP A 51 14.50 -54.19 -8.04
CA ASP A 51 15.09 -55.52 -8.09
C ASP A 51 15.26 -56.06 -6.65
N ARG A 52 14.85 -57.32 -6.44
CA ARG A 52 15.02 -58.09 -5.20
C ARG A 52 16.02 -59.20 -5.46
N PRO A 53 17.02 -59.44 -4.60
CA PRO A 53 17.84 -60.64 -4.70
C PRO A 53 17.07 -61.89 -4.22
N VAL A 54 16.98 -62.87 -5.12
CA VAL A 54 16.49 -64.25 -4.94
C VAL A 54 17.60 -65.14 -4.32
N PRO A 55 17.30 -66.15 -3.48
CA PRO A 55 18.30 -66.97 -2.79
C PRO A 55 18.88 -68.10 -3.66
N PRO A 56 20.11 -68.58 -3.38
CA PRO A 56 20.65 -69.79 -3.99
C PRO A 56 20.54 -71.05 -3.07
N PRO A 57 20.74 -72.26 -3.61
CA PRO A 57 19.87 -73.43 -3.38
C PRO A 57 20.43 -74.50 -2.42
N GLU A 58 19.53 -75.33 -1.88
CA GLU A 58 19.87 -76.63 -1.29
C GLU A 58 20.20 -77.69 -2.36
N PRO A 59 21.20 -78.55 -2.13
CA PRO A 59 21.36 -79.84 -2.81
C PRO A 59 21.27 -81.02 -1.79
N PRO A 60 21.20 -82.29 -2.22
CA PRO A 60 20.05 -83.16 -1.98
C PRO A 60 20.28 -84.25 -0.92
N ALA A 61 19.17 -84.92 -0.56
CA ALA A 61 19.15 -86.17 0.19
C ALA A 61 19.71 -87.35 -0.62
N GLU A 62 20.43 -88.27 0.07
CA GLU A 62 20.44 -89.74 -0.05
C GLU A 62 21.69 -90.32 0.68
N PRO A 63 21.77 -91.63 1.03
CA PRO A 63 20.77 -92.54 1.59
C PRO A 63 21.27 -93.27 2.86
N ALA A 64 20.40 -94.10 3.42
CA ALA A 64 20.59 -94.93 4.60
C ALA A 64 21.74 -95.95 4.51
N GLN A 65 22.46 -96.13 5.62
CA GLN A 65 23.12 -97.39 5.97
C GLN A 65 22.83 -97.78 7.42
N GLN A 66 22.65 -99.09 7.60
CA GLN A 66 21.93 -99.75 8.68
C GLN A 66 22.87 -100.27 9.77
N ARG A 67 22.49 -100.03 11.04
CA ARG A 67 22.52 -100.95 12.22
C ARG A 67 23.90 -101.50 12.69
N PRO A 68 24.03 -102.14 13.87
CA PRO A 68 23.09 -102.35 14.99
C PRO A 68 23.66 -101.97 16.38
N GLY A 69 22.83 -102.02 17.42
CA GLY A 69 23.33 -102.26 18.78
C GLY A 69 22.53 -101.60 19.89
N ARG A 70 21.49 -102.27 20.39
CA ARG A 70 20.98 -101.99 21.75
C ARG A 70 22.10 -102.25 22.76
N PRO A 71 22.11 -101.52 23.88
CA PRO A 71 21.82 -102.25 25.11
C PRO A 71 20.74 -101.55 25.95
N ARG A 72 19.84 -102.37 26.50
CA ARG A 72 18.97 -102.00 27.62
C ARG A 72 19.86 -101.51 28.76
N ARG A 73 19.87 -100.20 29.05
CA ARG A 73 20.48 -99.66 30.27
C ARG A 73 19.38 -99.40 31.30
N ARG A 74 19.62 -100.00 32.47
CA ARG A 74 18.74 -100.06 33.63
C ARG A 74 18.39 -98.63 34.06
N ARG A 75 17.13 -98.41 34.47
CA ARG A 75 16.68 -97.13 35.05
C ARG A 75 17.52 -96.88 36.31
N ASP A 76 18.43 -95.91 36.26
CA ASP A 76 19.15 -95.46 37.44
C ASP A 76 18.15 -94.75 38.36
N PRO A 77 17.86 -95.28 39.57
CA PRO A 77 16.89 -94.67 40.49
C PRO A 77 17.34 -93.28 40.94
N LEU A 78 18.65 -92.98 40.88
CA LEU A 78 19.21 -91.66 41.14
C LEU A 78 18.79 -90.62 40.09
N ALA A 79 18.78 -90.98 38.81
CA ALA A 79 18.32 -90.09 37.75
C ALA A 79 16.80 -89.85 37.85
N ALA A 80 16.03 -90.89 38.20
CA ALA A 80 14.59 -90.76 38.45
C ALA A 80 14.30 -89.89 39.69
N ALA A 81 15.09 -90.00 40.76
CA ALA A 81 14.97 -89.15 41.95
C ALA A 81 15.33 -87.69 41.64
N LEU A 82 16.39 -87.44 40.86
CA LEU A 82 16.79 -86.10 40.43
C LEU A 82 15.68 -85.44 39.58
N ILE A 83 15.13 -86.18 38.62
CA ILE A 83 14.01 -85.70 37.79
C ILE A 83 12.79 -85.40 38.68
N GLY A 84 12.46 -86.27 39.65
CA GLY A 84 11.34 -86.06 40.57
C GLY A 84 11.51 -84.83 41.48
N VAL A 85 12.72 -84.57 41.97
CA VAL A 85 13.02 -83.36 42.75
C VAL A 85 12.93 -82.12 41.86
N LEU A 86 13.45 -82.19 40.64
CA LEU A 86 13.47 -81.05 39.72
C LEU A 86 12.05 -80.70 39.22
N THR A 87 11.19 -81.68 38.96
CA THR A 87 9.77 -81.44 38.65
C THR A 87 8.98 -80.96 39.86
N LEU A 88 9.31 -81.40 41.08
CA LEU A 88 8.67 -80.91 42.30
C LEU A 88 9.06 -79.46 42.60
N LEU A 89 10.34 -79.09 42.43
CA LEU A 89 10.78 -77.70 42.55
C LEU A 89 10.18 -76.83 41.45
N LEU A 90 10.07 -77.32 40.21
CA LEU A 90 9.45 -76.60 39.12
C LEU A 90 7.94 -76.43 39.35
N GLY A 91 7.25 -77.47 39.80
CA GLY A 91 5.83 -77.42 40.16
C GLY A 91 5.57 -76.50 41.37
N PHE A 92 6.46 -76.49 42.36
CA PHE A 92 6.40 -75.58 43.50
C PHE A 92 6.67 -74.14 43.07
N ALA A 93 7.69 -73.88 42.24
CA ALA A 93 7.95 -72.56 41.68
C ALA A 93 6.78 -72.08 40.84
N PHE A 94 6.17 -72.94 40.02
CA PHE A 94 4.98 -72.62 39.25
C PHE A 94 3.76 -72.36 40.15
N ALA A 95 3.57 -73.13 41.22
CA ALA A 95 2.49 -72.91 42.19
C ALA A 95 2.70 -71.62 42.99
N VAL A 96 3.93 -71.29 43.37
CA VAL A 96 4.30 -70.02 44.01
C VAL A 96 4.07 -68.89 43.03
N GLN A 97 4.51 -69.02 41.78
CA GLN A 97 4.32 -68.02 40.73
C GLN A 97 2.84 -67.79 40.45
N VAL A 98 2.02 -68.84 40.35
CA VAL A 98 0.56 -68.76 40.25
C VAL A 98 -0.07 -68.18 41.51
N ARG A 99 0.44 -68.47 42.71
CA ARG A 99 -0.06 -67.89 43.96
C ARG A 99 0.30 -66.41 44.08
N THR A 100 1.50 -66.00 43.68
CA THR A 100 1.94 -64.59 43.68
C THR A 100 1.30 -63.80 42.54
N THR A 101 1.04 -64.42 41.39
CA THR A 101 0.24 -63.83 40.30
C THR A 101 -1.26 -63.81 40.64
N GLY A 102 -1.73 -64.72 41.50
CA GLY A 102 -3.12 -64.78 41.97
C GLY A 102 -3.41 -63.97 43.25
N THR A 103 -2.45 -63.21 43.77
CA THR A 103 -2.67 -62.29 44.91
C THR A 103 -2.34 -60.84 44.55
N GLY A 104 -2.30 -60.52 43.25
CA GLY A 104 -1.87 -59.23 42.75
C GLY A 104 -2.82 -58.61 41.74
N GLU A 105 -4.14 -58.77 41.90
CA GLU A 105 -5.13 -58.24 40.95
C GLU A 105 -6.43 -57.84 41.67
N ASP A 106 -6.42 -56.69 42.35
CA ASP A 106 -7.64 -55.93 42.66
C ASP A 106 -7.97 -55.06 41.43
N TYR A 107 -8.46 -55.69 40.36
CA TYR A 107 -8.69 -55.06 39.04
C TYR A 107 -10.17 -54.93 38.64
N SER A 108 -11.09 -55.04 39.60
CA SER A 108 -12.53 -54.82 39.37
C SER A 108 -13.04 -53.43 39.78
N THR A 109 -12.24 -52.67 40.54
CA THR A 109 -12.61 -51.34 41.07
C THR A 109 -11.93 -50.18 40.32
N LEU A 110 -10.76 -50.42 39.69
CA LEU A 110 -9.94 -49.44 38.94
C LEU A 110 -10.36 -49.15 37.48
N ARG A 111 -11.57 -49.54 37.03
CA ARG A 111 -11.99 -49.28 35.64
C ARG A 111 -13.04 -48.19 35.49
N GLU A 112 -13.98 -48.09 36.41
CA GLU A 112 -14.99 -47.03 36.40
C GLU A 112 -14.44 -45.73 36.99
N GLU A 113 -13.72 -45.81 38.11
CA GLU A 113 -13.15 -44.63 38.78
C GLU A 113 -12.05 -43.93 37.97
N ASP A 114 -11.19 -44.69 37.28
CA ASP A 114 -10.15 -44.12 36.43
C ASP A 114 -10.71 -43.52 35.13
N LEU A 115 -11.78 -44.08 34.57
CA LEU A 115 -12.46 -43.49 33.40
C LEU A 115 -13.17 -42.20 33.77
N VAL A 116 -13.84 -42.14 34.93
CA VAL A 116 -14.45 -40.91 35.44
C VAL A 116 -13.38 -39.86 35.73
N ARG A 117 -12.25 -40.25 36.34
CA ARG A 117 -11.14 -39.31 36.59
C ARG A 117 -10.50 -38.79 35.30
N ILE A 118 -10.33 -39.64 34.28
CA ILE A 118 -9.82 -39.22 32.96
C ILE A 118 -10.83 -38.29 32.27
N LEU A 119 -12.13 -38.56 32.40
CA LEU A 119 -13.18 -37.69 31.89
C LEU A 119 -13.15 -36.34 32.60
N ASP A 120 -13.09 -36.32 33.94
CA ASP A 120 -12.98 -35.08 34.72
C ASP A 120 -11.72 -34.29 34.36
N ASP A 121 -10.57 -34.96 34.19
CA ASP A 121 -9.32 -34.34 33.75
C ASP A 121 -9.44 -33.80 32.31
N LEU A 122 -10.20 -34.47 31.44
CA LEU A 122 -10.43 -34.05 30.06
C LEU A 122 -11.41 -32.87 29.99
N ASP A 123 -12.49 -32.91 30.77
CA ASP A 123 -13.47 -31.82 30.91
C ASP A 123 -12.79 -30.58 31.50
N ALA A 124 -11.98 -30.74 32.54
CA ALA A 124 -11.18 -29.65 33.11
C ALA A 124 -10.15 -29.08 32.12
N ARG A 125 -9.57 -29.92 31.26
CA ARG A 125 -8.70 -29.47 30.16
C ARG A 125 -9.49 -28.76 29.07
N GLU A 126 -10.66 -29.28 28.72
CA GLU A 126 -11.54 -28.69 27.72
C GLU A 126 -12.00 -27.31 28.16
N ASP A 127 -12.46 -27.17 29.40
CA ASP A 127 -12.90 -25.89 29.96
C ASP A 127 -11.75 -24.87 30.01
N ARG A 128 -10.55 -25.30 30.42
CA ARG A 128 -9.35 -24.44 30.37
C ARG A 128 -9.01 -24.01 28.94
N LEU A 129 -9.10 -24.91 27.96
CA LEU A 129 -8.84 -24.58 26.56
C LEU A 129 -9.92 -23.63 26.00
N ARG A 130 -11.19 -23.82 26.38
CA ARG A 130 -12.29 -22.91 26.01
C ARG A 130 -12.07 -21.51 26.58
N GLU A 131 -11.62 -21.41 27.83
CA GLU A 131 -11.26 -20.13 28.47
C GLU A 131 -10.10 -19.46 27.73
N GLN A 132 -9.01 -20.19 27.45
CA GLN A 132 -7.88 -19.67 26.66
C GLN A 132 -8.28 -19.19 25.26
N ILE A 133 -9.17 -19.92 24.58
CA ILE A 133 -9.70 -19.51 23.27
C ILE A 133 -10.53 -18.22 23.40
N ALA A 134 -11.35 -18.11 24.45
CA ALA A 134 -12.15 -16.90 24.69
C ALA A 134 -11.26 -15.68 24.98
N ASP A 135 -10.21 -15.85 25.78
CA ASP A 135 -9.23 -14.81 26.08
C ASP A 135 -8.46 -14.38 24.83
N GLN A 136 -7.94 -15.33 24.05
CA GLN A 136 -7.23 -15.03 22.80
C GLN A 136 -8.12 -14.32 21.78
N ARG A 137 -9.39 -14.73 21.66
CA ARG A 137 -10.36 -14.04 20.78
C ARG A 137 -10.69 -12.63 21.28
N THR A 138 -10.62 -12.39 22.59
CA THR A 138 -10.79 -11.06 23.17
C THR A 138 -9.57 -10.19 22.87
N ALA A 139 -8.37 -10.69 23.16
CA ALA A 139 -7.12 -10.00 22.85
C ALA A 139 -6.98 -9.67 21.36
N LEU A 140 -7.33 -10.60 20.46
CA LEU A 140 -7.31 -10.35 19.02
C LEU A 140 -8.29 -9.24 18.61
N ARG A 141 -9.49 -9.23 19.19
CA ARG A 141 -10.49 -8.17 18.92
C ARG A 141 -10.00 -6.82 19.41
N GLU A 142 -9.41 -6.75 20.61
CA GLU A 142 -8.81 -5.53 21.16
C GLU A 142 -7.70 -5.00 20.24
N LEU A 143 -6.73 -5.85 19.88
CA LEU A 143 -5.65 -5.46 18.96
C LEU A 143 -6.16 -4.96 17.61
N THR A 144 -7.14 -5.66 17.01
CA THR A 144 -7.73 -5.26 15.73
C THR A 144 -8.44 -3.92 15.83
N ASN A 145 -9.14 -3.67 16.94
CA ASN A 145 -9.81 -2.41 17.19
C ASN A 145 -8.81 -1.27 17.39
N ASP A 146 -7.76 -1.48 18.18
CA ASP A 146 -6.71 -0.48 18.43
C ASP A 146 -5.97 -0.10 17.14
N ASP A 147 -5.66 -1.08 16.29
CA ASP A 147 -5.06 -0.84 14.96
C ASP A 147 -6.00 0.00 14.08
N SER A 148 -7.31 -0.32 14.08
CA SER A 148 -8.30 0.42 13.30
C SER A 148 -8.48 1.86 13.79
N GLN A 149 -8.45 2.09 15.10
CA GLN A 149 -8.51 3.42 15.70
C GLN A 149 -7.24 4.22 15.39
N SER A 150 -6.07 3.59 15.47
CA SER A 150 -4.79 4.22 15.15
C SER A 150 -4.71 4.64 13.68
N ALA A 151 -5.19 3.79 12.76
CA ALA A 151 -5.25 4.11 11.34
C ALA A 151 -6.21 5.29 11.07
N ALA A 152 -7.38 5.30 11.70
CA ALA A 152 -8.33 6.41 11.57
C ALA A 152 -7.76 7.73 12.13
N ALA A 153 -7.11 7.70 13.30
CA ALA A 153 -6.47 8.87 13.89
C ALA A 153 -5.33 9.41 13.01
N LEU A 154 -4.52 8.52 12.42
CA LEU A 154 -3.46 8.91 11.50
C LEU A 154 -4.02 9.57 10.23
N GLN A 155 -5.08 9.00 9.64
CA GLN A 155 -5.75 9.57 8.48
C GLN A 155 -6.29 10.98 8.78
N GLU A 156 -6.98 11.13 9.91
CA GLU A 156 -7.50 12.44 10.34
C GLU A 156 -6.37 13.46 10.59
N ALA A 157 -5.24 13.03 11.16
CA ALA A 157 -4.07 13.88 11.34
C ALA A 157 -3.45 14.30 10.00
N GLN A 158 -3.41 13.42 9.00
CA GLN A 158 -2.92 13.74 7.66
C GLN A 158 -3.84 14.74 6.95
N GLU A 159 -5.16 14.53 6.99
CA GLU A 159 -6.14 15.46 6.41
C GLU A 159 -6.06 16.85 7.06
N ARG A 160 -5.93 16.90 8.39
CA ARG A 160 -5.70 18.17 9.12
C ARG A 160 -4.38 18.82 8.71
N ALA A 161 -3.31 18.05 8.59
CA ALA A 161 -2.00 18.56 8.20
C ALA A 161 -2.03 19.12 6.77
N GLU A 162 -2.73 18.46 5.85
CA GLU A 162 -2.94 18.94 4.49
C GLU A 162 -3.76 20.23 4.46
N ALA A 163 -4.90 20.26 5.16
CA ALA A 163 -5.74 21.46 5.24
C ALA A 163 -4.99 22.67 5.82
N LEU A 164 -4.21 22.46 6.89
CA LEU A 164 -3.33 23.49 7.45
C LEU A 164 -2.21 23.87 6.48
N GLY A 165 -1.69 22.89 5.73
CA GLY A 165 -0.69 23.12 4.70
C GLY A 165 -1.21 24.01 3.58
N ILE A 166 -2.44 23.80 3.12
CA ILE A 166 -3.09 24.62 2.08
C ILE A 166 -3.27 26.05 2.59
N LEU A 167 -3.80 26.20 3.81
CA LEU A 167 -4.02 27.49 4.45
C LEU A 167 -2.72 28.30 4.62
N ASN A 168 -1.64 27.63 5.01
CA ASN A 168 -0.32 28.26 5.17
C ASN A 168 0.42 28.43 3.84
N GLY A 169 -0.10 27.84 2.76
CA GLY A 169 0.53 27.83 1.45
C GLY A 169 1.75 26.94 1.31
N THR A 170 1.95 25.97 2.20
CA THR A 170 3.11 25.05 2.19
C THR A 170 2.90 23.81 1.33
N VAL A 171 1.68 23.57 0.85
CA VAL A 171 1.37 22.52 -0.13
C VAL A 171 0.61 23.11 -1.32
N ALA A 172 0.68 22.40 -2.45
CA ALA A 172 -0.06 22.76 -3.65
C ALA A 172 -1.57 22.55 -3.42
N ALA A 173 -2.39 23.29 -4.16
CA ALA A 173 -3.84 23.15 -4.13
C ALA A 173 -4.40 23.13 -5.55
N GLN A 174 -5.55 22.48 -5.71
CA GLN A 174 -6.30 22.45 -6.95
C GLN A 174 -7.80 22.62 -6.69
N GLY A 175 -8.49 23.29 -7.60
CA GLY A 175 -9.93 23.49 -7.48
C GLY A 175 -10.49 24.37 -8.59
N PRO A 176 -11.80 24.66 -8.56
CA PRO A 176 -12.40 25.60 -9.50
C PRO A 176 -11.82 27.00 -9.31
N GLY A 177 -11.82 27.80 -10.38
CA GLY A 177 -11.34 29.17 -10.31
C GLY A 177 -11.11 29.77 -11.69
N LEU A 178 -10.11 30.64 -11.78
CA LEU A 178 -9.73 31.25 -13.05
C LEU A 178 -8.22 31.49 -13.17
N VAL A 179 -7.77 31.62 -14.41
CA VAL A 179 -6.45 32.12 -14.78
C VAL A 179 -6.65 33.51 -15.39
N MET A 180 -6.03 34.51 -14.78
CA MET A 180 -6.04 35.89 -15.26
C MET A 180 -4.66 36.26 -15.81
N THR A 181 -4.62 36.70 -17.06
CA THR A 181 -3.37 37.04 -17.76
C THR A 181 -3.36 38.53 -18.06
N ILE A 182 -2.48 39.28 -17.39
CA ILE A 182 -2.31 40.73 -17.58
C ILE A 182 -1.11 40.98 -18.51
N ARG A 183 -1.38 41.48 -19.71
CA ARG A 183 -0.35 41.91 -20.67
C ARG A 183 -0.11 43.41 -20.55
N ASP A 184 1.15 43.80 -20.55
CA ASP A 184 1.62 45.16 -20.34
C ASP A 184 2.76 45.48 -21.32
N PRO A 185 2.46 45.63 -22.62
CA PRO A 185 3.48 45.85 -23.65
C PRO A 185 4.22 47.18 -23.47
N GLU A 186 3.63 48.14 -22.76
CA GLU A 186 4.21 49.47 -22.52
C GLU A 186 4.89 49.60 -21.14
N GLY A 187 4.88 48.54 -20.32
CA GLY A 187 5.50 48.54 -18.99
C GLY A 187 4.87 49.55 -18.01
N ARG A 188 3.56 49.78 -18.11
CA ARG A 188 2.82 50.81 -17.35
C ARG A 188 1.99 50.28 -16.19
N VAL A 189 1.87 48.96 -16.04
CA VAL A 189 1.19 48.36 -14.87
C VAL A 189 1.99 48.69 -13.62
N ARG A 190 1.31 49.22 -12.60
CA ARG A 190 1.94 49.66 -11.35
C ARG A 190 1.72 48.62 -10.25
N VAL A 191 2.49 48.76 -9.18
CA VAL A 191 2.30 48.02 -7.91
C VAL A 191 0.84 48.06 -7.44
N ALA A 192 0.21 49.24 -7.48
CA ALA A 192 -1.18 49.41 -7.06
C ALA A 192 -2.17 48.59 -7.90
N ASP A 193 -1.87 48.34 -9.18
CA ASP A 193 -2.78 47.66 -10.08
C ASP A 193 -2.78 46.14 -9.81
N LEU A 194 -1.60 45.54 -9.55
CA LEU A 194 -1.50 44.16 -9.09
C LEU A 194 -2.02 43.97 -7.66
N LEU A 195 -1.74 44.93 -6.76
CA LEU A 195 -2.27 44.88 -5.40
C LEU A 195 -3.80 44.92 -5.43
N ASP A 196 -4.41 45.85 -6.16
CA ASP A 196 -5.87 45.92 -6.29
C ASP A 196 -6.43 44.59 -6.83
N ALA A 197 -5.79 43.98 -7.85
CA ALA A 197 -6.20 42.66 -8.34
C ALA A 197 -6.22 41.59 -7.24
N VAL A 198 -5.17 41.50 -6.43
CA VAL A 198 -5.12 40.56 -5.29
C VAL A 198 -6.23 40.86 -4.28
N GLN A 199 -6.50 42.14 -4.00
CA GLN A 199 -7.49 42.53 -3.00
C GLN A 199 -8.92 42.30 -3.47
N GLU A 200 -9.23 42.60 -4.74
CA GLU A 200 -10.54 42.31 -5.32
C GLU A 200 -10.81 40.80 -5.36
N LEU A 201 -9.81 40.00 -5.76
CA LEU A 201 -9.94 38.54 -5.75
C LEU A 201 -10.16 37.99 -4.33
N ARG A 202 -9.44 38.51 -3.31
CA ARG A 202 -9.71 38.16 -1.90
C ARG A 202 -11.12 38.55 -1.47
N GLY A 203 -11.56 39.76 -1.82
CA GLY A 203 -12.91 40.24 -1.52
C GLY A 203 -14.00 39.37 -2.15
N ALA A 204 -13.71 38.75 -3.29
CA ALA A 204 -14.58 37.85 -4.03
C ALA A 204 -14.51 36.38 -3.57
N GLY A 205 -13.75 36.08 -2.50
CA GLY A 205 -13.66 34.72 -1.96
C GLY A 205 -12.58 33.85 -2.58
N ALA A 206 -11.50 34.44 -3.10
CA ALA A 206 -10.31 33.67 -3.47
C ALA A 206 -9.73 32.94 -2.25
N GLU A 207 -9.62 31.62 -2.35
CA GLU A 207 -9.11 30.76 -1.29
C GLU A 207 -7.59 30.60 -1.39
N THR A 208 -7.06 30.52 -2.61
CA THR A 208 -5.64 30.32 -2.87
C THR A 208 -5.26 30.97 -4.19
N MET A 209 -4.09 31.62 -4.24
CA MET A 209 -3.62 32.37 -5.40
C MET A 209 -2.11 32.25 -5.58
N GLN A 210 -1.67 32.31 -6.84
CA GLN A 210 -0.28 32.59 -7.18
C GLN A 210 -0.19 33.60 -8.32
N ILE A 211 0.92 34.33 -8.34
CA ILE A 211 1.25 35.26 -9.42
C ILE A 211 2.61 34.87 -9.97
N GLY A 212 2.65 34.48 -11.25
CA GLY A 212 3.79 33.77 -11.82
C GLY A 212 4.13 32.54 -10.97
N GLY A 213 5.37 32.48 -10.46
CA GLY A 213 5.84 31.41 -9.58
C GLY A 213 5.71 31.68 -8.07
N VAL A 214 5.02 32.75 -7.65
CA VAL A 214 4.98 33.17 -6.24
C VAL A 214 3.61 32.91 -5.61
N ARG A 215 3.59 32.12 -4.53
CA ARG A 215 2.39 31.85 -3.72
C ARG A 215 1.96 33.11 -2.97
N VAL A 216 0.76 33.59 -3.25
CA VAL A 216 0.19 34.75 -2.56
C VAL A 216 -0.38 34.31 -1.21
N GLY A 217 0.15 34.89 -0.13
CA GLY A 217 -0.32 34.70 1.24
C GLY A 217 -0.65 36.03 1.92
N VAL A 218 -0.97 35.97 3.21
CA VAL A 218 -1.42 37.13 4.01
C VAL A 218 -0.40 38.28 4.02
N SER A 219 0.88 37.96 4.11
CA SER A 219 1.97 38.95 4.17
C SER A 219 2.71 39.13 2.85
N THR A 220 2.12 38.70 1.73
CA THR A 220 2.74 38.89 0.42
C THR A 220 2.83 40.38 0.09
N ALA A 221 4.01 40.81 -0.32
CA ALA A 221 4.32 42.18 -0.69
C ALA A 221 4.46 42.32 -2.21
N VAL A 222 3.80 43.31 -2.78
CA VAL A 222 4.02 43.77 -4.16
C VAL A 222 4.85 45.05 -4.09
N THR A 223 5.99 45.09 -4.79
CA THR A 223 6.95 46.19 -4.75
C THR A 223 7.54 46.45 -6.14
N GLY A 224 8.39 47.47 -6.26
CA GLY A 224 9.05 47.83 -7.52
C GLY A 224 8.41 49.03 -8.21
N GLU A 225 8.70 49.17 -9.50
CA GLU A 225 8.24 50.26 -10.36
C GLU A 225 7.64 49.68 -11.65
N PRO A 226 6.83 50.43 -12.41
CA PRO A 226 6.27 49.94 -13.67
C PRO A 226 7.33 49.36 -14.62
N GLY A 227 7.08 48.16 -15.14
CA GLY A 227 8.03 47.40 -15.96
C GLY A 227 9.12 46.64 -15.19
N ALA A 228 9.18 46.77 -13.86
CA ALA A 228 10.10 46.06 -12.97
C ALA A 228 9.42 45.75 -11.63
N LEU A 229 8.31 44.99 -11.69
CA LEU A 229 7.51 44.63 -10.52
C LEU A 229 8.10 43.41 -9.81
N ARG A 230 7.87 43.34 -8.49
CA ARG A 230 8.36 42.26 -7.63
C ARG A 230 7.28 41.77 -6.68
N ILE A 231 7.21 40.46 -6.48
CA ILE A 231 6.29 39.80 -5.54
C ILE A 231 7.13 39.01 -4.54
N ASP A 232 7.03 39.36 -3.26
CA ASP A 232 7.90 38.84 -2.20
C ASP A 232 9.40 38.90 -2.56
N GLY A 233 9.78 39.97 -3.26
CA GLY A 233 11.15 40.24 -3.71
C GLY A 233 11.56 39.57 -5.02
N VAL A 234 10.77 38.63 -5.54
CA VAL A 234 10.98 37.94 -6.82
C VAL A 234 10.49 38.82 -7.96
N GLU A 235 11.34 39.08 -8.96
CA GLU A 235 10.95 39.82 -10.16
C GLU A 235 9.92 39.03 -10.97
N VAL A 236 8.91 39.76 -11.45
CA VAL A 236 7.86 39.22 -12.32
C VAL A 236 7.74 40.10 -13.55
N ASP A 237 7.66 39.46 -14.71
CA ASP A 237 7.58 40.11 -16.01
C ASP A 237 6.19 39.93 -16.63
N SER A 238 5.84 40.81 -17.57
CA SER A 238 4.61 40.66 -18.35
C SER A 238 4.74 39.53 -19.39
N PRO A 239 3.72 38.65 -19.57
CA PRO A 239 2.42 38.69 -18.93
C PRO A 239 2.42 38.27 -17.45
N TYR A 240 1.73 39.04 -16.61
CA TYR A 240 1.50 38.66 -15.21
C TYR A 240 0.36 37.65 -15.16
N GLU A 241 0.69 36.38 -15.02
CA GLU A 241 -0.27 35.28 -14.88
C GLU A 241 -0.66 35.11 -13.42
N ILE A 242 -1.95 35.20 -13.14
CA ILE A 242 -2.55 35.07 -11.81
C ILE A 242 -3.46 33.85 -11.84
N ARG A 243 -3.07 32.77 -11.16
CA ARG A 243 -3.93 31.60 -10.97
C ARG A 243 -4.60 31.71 -9.63
N VAL A 244 -5.92 31.57 -9.61
CA VAL A 244 -6.73 31.71 -8.40
C VAL A 244 -7.73 30.57 -8.32
N ILE A 245 -7.85 30.00 -7.11
CA ILE A 245 -8.85 29.01 -6.73
C ILE A 245 -9.95 29.72 -5.92
N GLY A 246 -11.20 29.44 -6.28
CA GLY A 246 -12.41 29.99 -5.65
C GLY A 246 -13.62 29.87 -6.59
N SER A 247 -14.73 30.50 -6.23
CA SER A 247 -15.91 30.55 -7.11
C SER A 247 -15.59 31.31 -8.40
N ALA A 248 -15.41 30.59 -9.51
CA ALA A 248 -15.01 31.17 -10.80
C ALA A 248 -15.94 32.32 -11.24
N GLN A 249 -17.25 32.18 -10.97
CA GLN A 249 -18.25 33.20 -11.27
C GLN A 249 -18.12 34.46 -10.40
N ASP A 250 -17.91 34.31 -9.10
CA ASP A 250 -17.76 35.45 -8.18
C ASP A 250 -16.45 36.20 -8.46
N LEU A 251 -15.36 35.45 -8.67
CA LEU A 251 -14.05 36.00 -9.04
C LEU A 251 -14.13 36.78 -10.36
N GLN A 252 -14.75 36.22 -11.40
CA GLN A 252 -14.91 36.91 -12.68
C GLN A 252 -15.79 38.16 -12.53
N THR A 253 -16.86 38.09 -11.73
CA THR A 253 -17.75 39.23 -11.50
C THR A 253 -17.00 40.38 -10.85
N ALA A 254 -16.18 40.09 -9.83
CA ALA A 254 -15.37 41.10 -9.15
C ALA A 254 -14.37 41.78 -10.07
N MET A 255 -13.68 41.02 -10.93
CA MET A 255 -12.70 41.59 -11.87
C MET A 255 -13.33 42.48 -12.94
N ASN A 256 -14.60 42.25 -13.28
CA ASN A 256 -15.35 43.02 -14.27
C ASN A 256 -16.12 44.22 -13.67
N ILE A 257 -15.91 44.54 -12.39
CA ILE A 257 -16.52 45.73 -11.78
C ILE A 257 -16.00 46.99 -12.49
N PRO A 258 -16.89 47.88 -12.99
CA PRO A 258 -16.49 49.10 -13.67
C PRO A 258 -15.58 49.99 -12.84
N GLY A 259 -14.54 50.53 -13.47
CA GLY A 259 -13.51 51.32 -12.80
C GLY A 259 -12.45 50.49 -12.05
N GLY A 260 -12.59 49.16 -12.03
CA GLY A 260 -11.67 48.22 -11.39
C GLY A 260 -10.37 48.00 -12.17
N VAL A 261 -9.76 46.84 -11.93
CA VAL A 261 -8.43 46.49 -12.44
C VAL A 261 -8.40 46.38 -13.97
N VAL A 262 -9.36 45.67 -14.57
CA VAL A 262 -9.43 45.47 -16.03
C VAL A 262 -9.47 46.80 -16.78
N ASP A 263 -10.37 47.70 -16.38
CA ASP A 263 -10.50 49.03 -16.97
C ASP A 263 -9.23 49.88 -16.81
N ARG A 264 -8.58 49.77 -15.64
CA ARG A 264 -7.42 50.56 -15.31
C ARG A 264 -6.19 50.12 -16.11
N VAL A 265 -5.96 48.82 -16.22
CA VAL A 265 -4.91 48.24 -17.08
C VAL A 265 -5.17 48.61 -18.55
N GLY A 266 -6.44 48.52 -19.00
CA GLY A 266 -6.81 48.91 -20.37
C GLY A 266 -6.49 50.37 -20.68
N ARG A 267 -6.75 51.30 -19.74
CA ARG A 267 -6.38 52.73 -19.88
C ARG A 267 -4.87 52.97 -19.92
N GLN A 268 -4.07 52.04 -19.42
CA GLN A 268 -2.61 52.11 -19.45
C GLN A 268 -2.02 51.51 -20.74
N GLY A 269 -2.82 50.96 -21.64
CA GLY A 269 -2.37 50.31 -22.87
C GLY A 269 -2.11 48.80 -22.73
N GLY A 270 -2.45 48.22 -21.58
CA GLY A 270 -2.41 46.78 -21.35
C GLY A 270 -3.70 46.05 -21.75
N SER A 271 -3.73 44.74 -21.55
CA SER A 271 -4.93 43.92 -21.67
C SER A 271 -5.00 42.88 -20.56
N VAL A 272 -6.23 42.47 -20.20
CA VAL A 272 -6.48 41.42 -19.22
C VAL A 272 -7.37 40.38 -19.87
N ASP A 273 -6.88 39.13 -19.92
CA ASP A 273 -7.70 37.97 -20.28
C ASP A 273 -8.04 37.18 -19.01
N ILE A 274 -9.27 36.67 -18.95
CA ILE A 274 -9.76 35.87 -17.83
C ILE A 274 -10.33 34.57 -18.39
N GLU A 275 -9.75 33.45 -17.99
CA GLU A 275 -10.18 32.11 -18.37
C GLU A 275 -10.64 31.35 -17.13
N GLN A 276 -11.92 30.98 -17.09
CA GLN A 276 -12.46 30.15 -16.01
C GLN A 276 -12.12 28.68 -16.25
N SER A 277 -11.86 27.94 -15.18
CA SER A 277 -11.63 26.50 -15.24
C SER A 277 -12.21 25.81 -14.01
N GLU A 278 -12.73 24.60 -14.19
CA GLU A 278 -13.12 23.71 -13.09
C GLU A 278 -11.89 23.18 -12.33
N THR A 279 -10.70 23.24 -12.95
CA THR A 279 -9.45 22.81 -12.35
C THR A 279 -8.36 23.82 -12.66
N VAL A 280 -8.04 24.64 -11.66
CA VAL A 280 -6.88 25.51 -11.58
C VAL A 280 -5.93 24.91 -10.57
N VAL A 281 -4.65 24.80 -10.94
CA VAL A 281 -3.59 24.32 -10.07
C VAL A 281 -2.74 25.49 -9.58
N VAL A 282 -2.62 25.61 -8.27
CA VAL A 282 -1.71 26.53 -7.58
C VAL A 282 -0.63 25.71 -6.90
N ASP A 283 0.51 25.62 -7.56
CA ASP A 283 1.65 24.76 -7.22
C ASP A 283 2.82 25.53 -6.57
N ALA A 284 2.81 26.85 -6.63
CA ALA A 284 3.74 27.68 -5.88
C ALA A 284 3.54 27.46 -4.37
N LEU A 285 4.66 27.32 -3.67
CA LEU A 285 4.71 27.09 -2.24
C LEU A 285 5.32 28.28 -1.52
N ARG A 286 4.79 28.56 -0.33
CA ARG A 286 5.29 29.59 0.55
C ARG A 286 6.40 29.03 1.42
N GLN A 287 7.52 29.74 1.47
CA GLN A 287 8.54 29.49 2.48
C GLN A 287 8.08 30.16 3.78
N LEU A 288 7.89 29.36 4.83
CA LEU A 288 7.59 29.88 6.15
C LEU A 288 8.88 30.24 6.86
N ASP A 289 8.98 31.47 7.35
CA ASP A 289 10.07 31.88 8.22
C ASP A 289 10.03 31.08 9.51
N ARG A 290 11.18 30.52 9.91
CA ARG A 290 11.28 29.84 11.20
C ARG A 290 11.18 30.89 12.32
N PRO A 291 10.17 30.83 13.20
CA PRO A 291 10.03 31.79 14.28
C PRO A 291 11.21 31.68 15.25
N GLN A 292 11.76 32.82 15.66
CA GLN A 292 12.87 32.86 16.63
C GLN A 292 12.37 32.76 18.08
N TYR A 293 11.19 33.33 18.35
CA TYR A 293 10.65 33.47 19.70
C TYR A 293 9.34 32.71 19.91
N ALA A 294 8.50 32.59 18.87
CA ALA A 294 7.26 31.83 18.95
C ALA A 294 7.52 30.33 18.82
N ARG A 295 6.75 29.53 19.55
CA ARG A 295 6.72 28.06 19.45
C ARG A 295 5.26 27.61 19.38
N PRO A 296 4.95 26.56 18.61
CA PRO A 296 3.63 25.97 18.66
C PRO A 296 3.37 25.47 20.09
N ASP A 297 2.13 25.61 20.54
CA ASP A 297 1.71 25.01 21.78
C ASP A 297 1.73 23.48 21.62
N THR A 298 2.25 22.76 22.60
CA THR A 298 2.38 21.29 22.58
C THR A 298 1.35 20.63 23.47
N ASP A 299 0.29 21.33 23.87
CA ASP A 299 -0.82 20.73 24.62
C ASP A 299 -1.57 19.74 23.71
N ASP A 300 -1.07 18.51 23.69
CA ASP A 300 -1.84 17.30 23.40
C ASP A 300 -2.92 17.19 24.49
N GLY A 301 -4.05 17.87 24.28
CA GLY A 301 -5.16 17.91 25.23
C GLY A 301 -5.63 16.50 25.61
N GLY A 302 -5.50 16.18 26.90
CA GLY A 302 -6.10 14.99 27.53
C GLY A 302 -7.58 15.15 27.84
#